data_AF-A0A2E2EGZ3-F1
#
_entry.id   AF-A0A2E2EGZ3-F1
#
_cell.length_a   1.000
_cell.length_b   1.000
_cell.length_c   1.000
_cell.angle_alpha   90.00
_cell.angle_beta   90.00
_cell.angle_gamma   90.00
#
_symmetry.space_group_name_H-M   'P 1'
#
loop_
_entity.id
_entity.type
_entity.pdbx_description
1 polymer ?
#
loop_
_entity_poly.entity_id
_entity_poly.type
_entity_poly.pdbx_seq_one_letter_code
_entity_poly.pdbx_strand_id
1 'polypeptide(L)'
;MNLKKFTIITRNEAQQIDEKTNILINLEHIVSVKPIKLSTAKREVIDGYWIRLSNGKKYRAIQVPKLILEELNQDLPAIKKSDELNSSFNYQ
;
A
#
# COMPACT_ATOMS: atom_id res chain seq x y z
N MET A 1 20.20 3.40 -3.40
CA MET A 1 19.37 2.93 -4.53
C MET A 1 19.01 1.46 -4.32
N ASN A 2 17.83 1.22 -3.74
CA ASN A 2 17.34 -0.10 -3.38
C ASN A 2 16.17 -0.49 -4.29
N LEU A 3 16.49 -1.05 -5.46
CA LEU A 3 15.50 -1.47 -6.45
C LEU A 3 14.90 -2.83 -6.09
N LYS A 4 13.58 -2.93 -6.11
CA LYS A 4 12.86 -4.21 -5.96
C LYS A 4 11.85 -4.41 -7.08
N LYS A 5 11.54 -5.69 -7.34
CA LYS A 5 10.62 -6.12 -8.40
C LYS A 5 9.17 -6.03 -7.94
N PHE A 6 8.35 -5.47 -8.80
CA PHE A 6 6.89 -5.39 -8.66
C PHE A 6 6.25 -5.92 -9.94
N THR A 7 5.09 -6.54 -9.80
CA THR A 7 4.25 -6.89 -10.95
C THR A 7 3.05 -5.96 -10.94
N ILE A 8 3.02 -5.03 -11.90
CA ILE A 8 1.96 -4.06 -12.07
C ILE A 8 0.91 -4.52 -13.06
N ILE A 9 -0.29 -3.98 -12.93
CA ILE A 9 -1.40 -4.16 -13.86
C ILE A 9 -1.71 -2.82 -14.53
N THR A 10 -1.63 -2.81 -15.85
CA THR A 10 -2.04 -1.70 -16.69
C THR A 10 -3.27 -2.10 -17.48
N ARG A 11 -4.30 -1.26 -17.43
CA ARG A 11 -5.51 -1.49 -18.22
C ARG A 11 -5.31 -0.79 -19.55
N ASN A 12 -5.25 -1.56 -20.63
CA ASN A 12 -5.27 -0.98 -21.96
C ASN A 12 -6.74 -0.68 -22.29
N GLU A 13 -7.11 0.61 -22.32
CA GLU A 13 -8.50 1.03 -22.55
C GLU A 13 -9.02 0.64 -23.93
N ALA A 14 -8.14 0.61 -24.94
CA ALA A 14 -8.53 0.26 -26.32
C ALA A 14 -8.87 -1.22 -26.48
N GLN A 15 -8.21 -2.10 -25.74
CA GLN A 15 -8.40 -3.55 -25.85
C GLN A 15 -9.20 -4.15 -24.69
N GLN A 16 -9.48 -3.37 -23.64
CA GLN A 16 -10.07 -3.83 -22.37
C GLN A 16 -9.31 -5.01 -21.73
N ILE A 17 -8.05 -5.20 -22.09
CA ILE A 17 -7.18 -6.25 -21.56
C ILE A 17 -6.34 -5.66 -20.43
N ASP A 18 -6.25 -6.43 -19.35
CA ASP A 18 -5.34 -6.18 -18.25
C ASP A 18 -3.97 -6.78 -18.59
N GLU A 19 -2.97 -5.95 -18.80
CA GLU A 19 -1.60 -6.37 -19.06
C GLU A 19 -0.80 -6.38 -17.75
N LYS A 20 -0.07 -7.49 -17.52
CA LYS A 20 0.79 -7.66 -16.35
C LYS A 20 2.23 -7.36 -16.75
N THR A 21 2.81 -6.34 -16.12
CA THR A 21 4.18 -5.89 -16.44
C THR A 21 5.06 -5.97 -15.21
N ASN A 22 6.25 -6.53 -15.36
CA ASN A 22 7.26 -6.55 -14.32
C ASN A 22 8.10 -5.28 -14.38
N ILE A 23 8.19 -4.56 -13.27
CA ILE A 23 8.99 -3.34 -13.16
C ILE A 23 9.88 -3.34 -11.92
N LEU A 24 10.96 -2.58 -11.97
CA LEU A 24 11.80 -2.28 -10.81
C LEU A 24 11.48 -0.88 -10.29
N ILE A 25 11.21 -0.78 -8.99
CA ILE A 25 10.96 0.50 -8.30
C ILE A 25 11.99 0.64 -7.19
N ASN A 26 12.58 1.83 -7.06
CA ASN A 26 13.45 2.16 -5.94
C ASN A 26 12.57 2.37 -4.71
N LEU A 27 12.78 1.58 -3.65
CA LEU A 27 11.98 1.64 -2.43
C LEU A 27 12.05 3.03 -1.75
N GLU A 28 13.17 3.73 -1.88
CA GLU A 28 13.39 5.08 -1.34
C GLU A 28 12.43 6.13 -1.95
N HIS A 29 11.80 5.82 -3.09
CA HIS A 29 10.83 6.71 -3.74
C HIS A 29 9.38 6.31 -3.48
N ILE A 30 9.12 5.23 -2.74
CA ILE A 30 7.75 4.83 -2.38
C ILE A 30 7.29 5.67 -1.19
N VAL A 31 6.17 6.37 -1.37
CA VAL A 31 5.55 7.19 -0.32
C VAL A 31 4.46 6.43 0.40
N SER A 32 3.70 5.58 -0.31
CA SER A 32 2.70 4.73 0.33
C SER A 32 2.40 3.49 -0.50
N VAL A 33 2.05 2.43 0.23
CA VAL A 33 1.48 1.20 -0.32
C VAL A 33 0.16 0.93 0.39
N LYS A 34 -0.92 0.74 -0.36
CA LYS A 34 -2.25 0.46 0.19
C LYS A 34 -2.87 -0.77 -0.46
N PRO A 35 -3.29 -1.79 0.31
CA PRO A 35 -4.00 -2.94 -0.25
C PRO A 35 -5.35 -2.52 -0.83
N ILE A 36 -5.72 -3.12 -1.96
CA ILE A 36 -6.96 -2.85 -2.71
C ILE A 36 -7.52 -4.13 -3.31
N LYS A 37 -8.83 -4.13 -3.55
CA LYS A 37 -9.49 -5.12 -4.41
C LYS A 37 -9.58 -4.56 -5.83
N LEU A 38 -9.14 -5.35 -6.81
CA LEU A 38 -9.15 -5.00 -8.22
C LEU A 38 -10.13 -5.90 -8.96
N SER A 39 -11.02 -5.32 -9.76
CA SER A 39 -11.88 -6.06 -10.67
C SER A 39 -11.16 -6.24 -12.02
N THR A 40 -11.02 -7.48 -12.47
CA THR A 40 -10.45 -7.82 -13.77
C THR A 40 -11.49 -7.71 -14.88
N ALA A 41 -11.04 -7.69 -16.14
CA ALA A 41 -11.93 -7.75 -17.30
C ALA A 41 -12.90 -8.94 -17.30
N LYS A 42 -12.54 -10.05 -16.63
CA LYS A 42 -13.38 -11.25 -16.49
C LYS A 42 -14.39 -11.19 -15.32
N ARG A 43 -14.56 -10.02 -14.70
CA ARG A 43 -15.39 -9.80 -13.50
C ARG A 43 -14.92 -10.57 -12.26
N GLU A 44 -13.67 -11.01 -12.25
CA GLU A 44 -13.06 -11.60 -11.05
C GLU A 44 -12.52 -10.48 -10.15
N VAL A 45 -12.58 -10.68 -8.84
CA VAL A 45 -11.99 -9.76 -7.87
C VAL A 45 -10.67 -10.35 -7.39
N ILE A 46 -9.58 -9.64 -7.62
CA ILE A 46 -8.24 -10.02 -7.18
C ILE A 46 -7.70 -9.03 -6.15
N ASP A 47 -6.81 -9.51 -5.29
CA ASP A 47 -6.05 -8.66 -4.39
C ASP A 47 -4.92 -7.96 -5.12
N GLY A 48 -4.72 -6.69 -4.76
CA GLY A 48 -3.64 -5.87 -5.28
C GLY A 48 -3.28 -4.73 -4.34
N TYR A 49 -2.44 -3.83 -4.82
CA TYR A 49 -1.84 -2.76 -4.04
C TYR A 49 -1.77 -1.48 -4.88
N TRP A 50 -2.18 -0.36 -4.31
CA TRP A 50 -1.80 0.96 -4.81
C TRP A 50 -0.41 1.30 -4.30
N ILE A 51 0.50 1.62 -5.21
CA ILE A 51 1.83 2.13 -4.89
C ILE A 51 1.90 3.57 -5.35
N ARG A 52 2.15 4.49 -4.42
CA ARG A 52 2.37 5.91 -4.73
C ARG A 52 3.85 6.24 -4.60
N LEU A 53 4.40 6.89 -5.62
CA LEU A 53 5.79 7.36 -5.63
C LEU A 53 5.87 8.84 -5.28
N SER A 54 7.05 9.28 -4.83
CA SER A 54 7.36 10.66 -4.46
C SER A 54 7.24 11.65 -5.62
N ASN A 55 7.45 11.19 -6.86
CA ASN A 55 7.25 11.97 -8.08
C ASN A 55 5.78 12.09 -8.52
N GLY A 56 4.83 11.64 -7.70
CA GLY A 56 3.40 11.70 -7.99
C GLY A 56 2.87 10.54 -8.83
N LYS A 57 3.73 9.67 -9.38
CA LYS A 57 3.28 8.48 -10.12
C LYS A 57 2.56 7.49 -9.22
N LYS A 58 1.56 6.81 -9.77
CA LYS A 58 0.76 5.79 -9.07
C LYS A 58 0.71 4.52 -9.91
N TYR A 59 0.88 3.37 -9.25
CA TYR A 59 0.84 2.06 -9.88
C TYR A 59 -0.11 1.14 -9.14
N ARG A 60 -0.84 0.31 -9.89
CA ARG A 60 -1.58 -0.83 -9.34
C ARG A 60 -0.69 -2.05 -9.47
N ALA A 61 -0.34 -2.68 -8.36
CA ALA A 61 0.44 -3.90 -8.32
C ALA A 61 -0.41 -5.09 -7.89
N ILE A 62 -0.14 -6.25 -8.47
CA ILE A 62 -0.72 -7.53 -8.05
C ILE A 62 0.27 -8.25 -7.11
N GLN A 63 1.57 -8.03 -7.33
CA GLN A 63 2.64 -8.61 -6.52
C GLN A 63 3.60 -7.50 -6.07
N VAL A 64 3.92 -7.50 -4.77
CA VAL A 64 4.88 -6.60 -4.13
C VAL A 64 5.96 -7.43 -3.42
N PRO A 65 7.16 -6.86 -3.18
CA PRO A 65 8.23 -7.54 -2.44
C PRO A 65 7.79 -7.99 -1.04
N LYS A 66 8.31 -9.14 -0.58
CA LYS A 66 7.99 -9.75 0.72
C LYS A 66 8.13 -8.79 1.90
N LEU A 67 9.18 -7.97 1.89
CA LEU A 67 9.43 -6.96 2.93
C LEU A 67 8.24 -5.99 3.11
N ILE A 68 7.59 -5.57 2.02
CA ILE A 68 6.43 -4.67 2.10
C ILE A 68 5.22 -5.40 2.67
N LEU A 69 5.06 -6.69 2.36
CA LEU A 69 3.97 -7.50 2.92
C LEU A 69 4.13 -7.69 4.42
N GLU A 70 5.35 -7.93 4.89
CA GLU A 70 5.66 -8.09 6.31
C GLU A 70 5.34 -6.82 7.08
N GLU A 71 5.80 -5.66 6.60
CA GLU A 71 5.51 -4.35 7.21
C GLU A 71 4.01 -4.00 7.20
N LEU A 72 3.28 -4.36 6.13
CA LEU A 72 1.83 -4.12 6.05
C LEU A 72 1.01 -4.97 7.02
N ASN A 73 1.50 -6.16 7.37
CA ASN A 73 0.83 -7.07 8.29
C ASN A 73 1.21 -6.82 9.75
N GLN A 74 2.14 -5.89 10.01
CA GLN A 74 2.54 -5.56 11.36
C GLN A 74 1.50 -4.68 12.04
N ASP A 75 1.02 -5.12 13.21
CA ASP A 75 0.13 -4.31 14.04
C ASP A 75 0.92 -3.15 14.69
N LEU A 76 0.40 -1.93 14.51
CA LEU A 76 0.94 -0.75 15.17
C LEU A 76 0.40 -0.66 16.61
N PRO A 77 1.21 -0.23 17.58
CA PRO A 77 0.75 -0.08 18.95
C PRO A 77 -0.39 0.94 19.02
N ALA A 78 -1.48 0.57 19.68
CA ALA A 78 -2.59 1.47 19.92
C ALA A 78 -2.14 2.66 20.79
N ILE A 79 -2.53 3.86 20.40
CA ILE A 79 -2.31 5.07 21.19
C ILE A 79 -3.05 4.90 22.52
N LYS A 80 -2.32 4.82 23.63
CA LYS A 80 -2.91 4.87 24.97
C LYS A 80 -3.37 6.31 25.23
N LYS A 81 -4.68 6.48 25.48
CA LYS A 81 -5.26 7.78 25.83
C LYS A 81 -4.65 8.23 27.16
N SER A 82 -4.11 9.45 27.20
CA SER A 82 -3.46 10.05 28.37
C SER A 82 -4.46 10.56 29.41
N ASP A 83 -5.47 9.75 29.79
CA ASP A 83 -6.52 10.16 30.72
C ASP A 83 -6.26 9.70 32.18
N GLU A 84 -5.11 9.09 32.47
CA GLU A 84 -4.77 8.59 33.83
C GLU A 84 -3.69 9.41 34.55
N LEU A 85 -3.34 10.61 34.05
CA LEU A 85 -2.37 11.48 34.72
C LEU A 85 -3.02 12.82 35.10
N ASN A 86 -3.38 12.91 36.39
CA ASN A 86 -3.62 14.13 37.18
C ASN A 86 -4.97 14.84 37.03
N SER A 87 -5.86 14.64 38.01
CA SER A 87 -6.63 15.74 38.64
C SER A 87 -7.43 15.28 39.86
N SER A 88 -6.76 14.82 40.91
CA SER A 88 -7.26 15.04 42.27
C SER A 88 -6.91 16.48 42.69
N PHE A 89 -7.54 17.47 42.06
CA PHE A 89 -7.56 18.85 42.57
C PHE A 89 -8.72 18.98 43.54
N ASN A 90 -8.41 18.80 44.83
CA ASN A 90 -9.30 19.15 45.93
C ASN A 90 -9.52 20.67 45.93
N TYR A 91 -10.74 21.12 45.66
CA TYR A 91 -11.18 22.44 46.08
C TYR A 91 -11.75 22.34 47.49
N GLN A 92 -11.08 23.01 48.43
CA GLN A 92 -11.62 23.38 49.75
C GLN A 92 -12.64 24.51 49.61
#